data_AF-A0A1F6T547-F1
#
_entry.id   AF-A0A1F6T547-F1
#
_cell.length_a   1.000
_cell.length_b   1.000
_cell.length_c   1.000
_cell.angle_alpha   90.00
_cell.angle_beta   90.00
_cell.angle_gamma   90.00
#
_symmetry.space_group_name_H-M   'P 1'
#
loop_
_entity.id
_entity.type
_entity.pdbx_description
1 polymer ?
#
loop_
_entity_poly.entity_id
_entity_poly.type
_entity_poly.pdbx_seq_one_letter_code
_entity_poly.pdbx_strand_id
1 'polypeptide(L)'
;MNKNLGIIMNVAIGGLIATGVLTSGNAVAAAKEKPEKCYGVVKAGKNDCQTSNTACQGSAKKDGQGDAWIYLPRGTCEKLVGASLKPKA
;
A
#
# COMPACT_ATOMS: atom_id res chain seq x y z
N MET A 1 22.02 54.19 5.75
CA MET A 1 21.51 53.33 6.84
C MET A 1 20.29 52.58 6.33
N ASN A 2 20.48 51.29 5.98
CA ASN A 2 19.54 50.16 6.15
C ASN A 2 18.05 50.44 6.49
N LYS A 3 17.12 49.89 5.68
CA LYS A 3 16.23 48.77 6.06
C LYS A 3 15.17 48.43 4.98
N ASN A 4 15.18 47.15 4.60
CA ASN A 4 14.03 46.25 4.43
C ASN A 4 12.93 46.56 3.41
N LEU A 5 12.97 45.76 2.33
CA LEU A 5 11.97 44.73 2.03
C LEU A 5 10.54 45.03 2.53
N GLY A 6 9.68 45.42 1.59
CA GLY A 6 8.24 45.44 1.81
C GLY A 6 7.48 45.90 0.58
N ILE A 7 6.62 45.00 0.08
CA ILE A 7 5.35 45.30 -0.58
C ILE A 7 5.46 45.74 -2.05
N ILE A 8 5.29 44.77 -2.96
CA ILE A 8 4.59 45.04 -4.22
C ILE A 8 3.43 44.06 -4.30
N MET A 9 2.24 44.62 -4.18
CA MET A 9 0.94 44.00 -4.22
C MET A 9 0.50 43.68 -5.66
N ASN A 10 -0.44 42.74 -5.76
CA ASN A 10 -1.48 42.59 -6.79
C ASN A 10 -1.15 41.82 -8.07
N VAL A 11 -1.56 40.55 -8.11
CA VAL A 11 -2.52 40.07 -9.13
C VAL A 11 -3.51 39.12 -8.44
N ALA A 12 -4.77 39.55 -8.36
CA ALA A 12 -5.91 38.71 -8.05
C ALA A 12 -6.53 38.22 -9.38
N ILE A 13 -6.68 36.92 -9.56
CA ILE A 13 -7.67 36.19 -10.39
C ILE A 13 -7.63 34.78 -9.77
N GLY A 14 -8.69 34.22 -9.21
CA GLY A 14 -10.00 33.95 -9.81
C GLY A 14 -10.20 32.44 -9.72
N GLY A 15 -11.31 32.02 -9.15
CA GLY A 15 -11.47 30.69 -8.56
C GLY A 15 -11.44 29.49 -9.50
N LEU A 16 -11.23 28.32 -8.90
CA LEU A 16 -12.07 27.16 -9.16
C LEU A 16 -12.00 26.24 -7.94
N ILE A 17 -13.08 26.20 -7.16
CA ILE A 17 -13.31 25.11 -6.21
C ILE A 17 -13.66 23.89 -7.07
N ALA A 18 -12.66 23.08 -7.39
CA ALA A 18 -12.91 21.72 -7.86
C ALA A 18 -12.99 20.81 -6.63
N THR A 19 -14.14 20.81 -5.96
CA THR A 19 -14.54 19.70 -5.09
C THR A 19 -14.67 18.45 -5.96
N GLY A 20 -13.56 17.77 -6.20
CA GLY A 20 -13.54 16.43 -6.73
C GLY A 20 -14.15 15.49 -5.69
N VAL A 21 -15.48 15.35 -5.72
CA VAL A 21 -16.15 14.23 -5.09
C VAL A 21 -15.72 12.98 -5.85
N LEU A 22 -14.66 12.34 -5.36
CA LEU A 22 -14.29 10.98 -5.74
C LEU A 22 -15.31 10.03 -5.09
N THR A 23 -16.51 9.92 -5.66
CA THR A 23 -17.36 8.75 -5.43
C THR A 23 -16.88 7.64 -6.34
N SER A 24 -15.85 6.92 -5.91
CA SER A 24 -15.44 5.68 -6.57
C SER A 24 -15.05 4.65 -5.53
N GLY A 25 -15.99 3.76 -5.26
CA GLY A 25 -15.79 2.57 -4.46
C GLY A 25 -16.96 2.35 -3.54
N ASN A 26 -17.90 1.49 -3.95
CA ASN A 26 -18.71 0.75 -3.00
C ASN A 26 -17.73 0.13 -1.98
N ALA A 27 -17.62 0.72 -0.80
CA ALA A 27 -17.12 0.02 0.36
C ALA A 27 -18.14 -1.08 0.63
N VAL A 28 -18.01 -2.20 -0.10
CA VAL A 28 -18.56 -3.46 0.36
C VAL A 28 -18.06 -3.59 1.79
N ALA A 29 -18.98 -3.52 2.73
CA ALA A 29 -18.71 -3.93 4.09
C ALA A 29 -18.38 -5.43 3.98
N ALA A 30 -17.11 -5.72 3.65
CA ALA A 30 -16.57 -7.05 3.82
C ALA A 30 -16.90 -7.37 5.27
N ALA A 31 -17.66 -8.44 5.48
CA ALA A 31 -17.70 -9.10 6.77
C ALA A 31 -16.26 -9.06 7.33
N LYS A 32 -16.11 -8.78 8.64
CA LYS A 32 -14.80 -8.70 9.31
C LYS A 32 -14.10 -10.07 9.34
N GLU A 33 -13.91 -10.63 8.17
CA GLU A 33 -13.14 -11.79 7.84
C GLU A 33 -11.70 -11.44 8.18
N LYS A 34 -11.09 -12.29 9.00
CA LYS A 34 -9.69 -12.11 9.37
C LYS A 34 -8.85 -12.09 8.08
N PRO A 35 -7.94 -11.10 7.93
CA PRO A 35 -7.06 -11.06 6.77
C PRO A 35 -6.25 -12.35 6.69
N GLU A 36 -5.92 -12.77 5.48
CA GLU A 36 -5.19 -14.00 5.21
C GLU A 36 -3.74 -13.71 4.83
N LYS A 37 -2.83 -14.60 5.22
CA LYS A 37 -1.45 -14.54 4.76
C LYS A 37 -1.38 -15.06 3.33
N CYS A 38 -0.79 -14.28 2.44
CA CYS A 38 -0.62 -14.67 1.05
C CYS A 38 0.87 -14.70 0.68
N TYR A 39 1.35 -15.90 0.36
CA TYR A 39 2.75 -16.22 0.10
C TYR A 39 3.08 -16.23 -1.39
N GLY A 40 4.33 -15.92 -1.73
CA GLY A 40 4.87 -16.09 -3.08
C GLY A 40 4.45 -15.01 -4.10
N VAL A 41 3.74 -13.96 -3.67
CA VAL A 41 3.31 -12.83 -4.51
C VAL A 41 3.99 -11.51 -4.14
N VAL A 42 4.89 -11.55 -3.18
CA VAL A 42 5.46 -10.36 -2.56
C VAL A 42 6.61 -9.80 -3.38
N LYS A 43 6.69 -8.47 -3.53
CA LYS A 43 7.85 -7.79 -4.11
C LYS A 43 9.04 -7.80 -3.15
N ALA A 44 10.27 -7.82 -3.67
CA ALA A 44 11.48 -7.69 -2.89
C ALA A 44 11.38 -6.49 -1.93
N GLY A 45 11.70 -6.72 -0.65
CA GLY A 45 11.63 -5.71 0.40
C GLY A 45 10.23 -5.29 0.84
N LYS A 46 9.17 -5.97 0.42
CA LYS A 46 7.76 -5.58 0.70
C LYS A 46 6.94 -6.64 1.44
N ASN A 47 7.58 -7.63 2.06
CA ASN A 47 6.89 -8.63 2.89
C ASN A 47 6.60 -8.12 4.27
N ASP A 48 5.53 -8.66 4.85
CA ASP A 48 5.23 -8.58 6.27
C ASP A 48 6.22 -9.42 7.10
N CYS A 49 6.21 -9.22 8.42
CA CYS A 49 7.08 -9.91 9.37
C CYS A 49 7.01 -11.45 9.23
N GLN A 50 8.06 -12.18 9.61
CA GLN A 50 8.18 -13.65 9.58
C GLN A 50 8.31 -14.26 8.17
N THR A 51 9.53 -14.23 7.65
CA THR A 51 10.01 -15.20 6.64
C THR A 51 10.58 -16.43 7.34
N SER A 52 11.06 -17.43 6.60
CA SER A 52 11.75 -18.60 7.17
C SER A 52 13.03 -18.24 7.94
N ASN A 53 13.68 -17.13 7.59
CA ASN A 53 15.00 -16.77 8.10
C ASN A 53 14.98 -15.61 9.11
N THR A 54 13.96 -14.74 9.07
CA THR A 54 13.92 -13.55 9.92
C THR A 54 12.48 -13.08 10.17
N ALA A 55 12.27 -12.52 11.35
CA ALA A 55 11.00 -11.92 11.74
C ALA A 55 10.79 -10.52 11.15
N CYS A 56 11.82 -9.84 10.65
CA CYS A 56 11.71 -8.45 10.21
C CYS A 56 10.91 -8.30 8.90
N GLN A 57 10.04 -7.28 8.85
CA GLN A 57 9.39 -6.80 7.63
C GLN A 57 10.42 -6.38 6.58
N GLY A 58 10.09 -6.52 5.30
CA GLY A 58 10.92 -6.04 4.19
C GLY A 58 12.22 -6.81 3.99
N SER A 59 12.28 -8.05 4.48
CA SER A 59 13.42 -8.96 4.35
C SER A 59 13.42 -9.82 3.09
N ALA A 60 12.35 -9.78 2.28
CA ALA A 60 12.24 -10.53 1.03
C ALA A 60 13.36 -10.09 0.07
N LYS A 61 14.18 -11.04 -0.36
CA LYS A 61 15.36 -10.80 -1.20
C LYS A 61 15.04 -10.73 -2.69
N LYS A 62 13.90 -11.31 -3.10
CA LYS A 62 13.45 -11.35 -4.49
C LYS A 62 11.94 -11.25 -4.59
N ASP A 63 11.47 -10.81 -5.75
CA ASP A 63 10.07 -10.85 -6.12
C ASP A 63 9.59 -12.32 -6.11
N GLY A 64 8.44 -12.57 -5.51
CA GLY A 64 7.84 -13.90 -5.41
C GLY A 64 8.58 -14.89 -4.50
N GLN A 65 9.36 -14.40 -3.52
CA GLN A 65 9.99 -15.27 -2.53
C GLN A 65 8.94 -16.15 -1.80
N GLY A 66 9.15 -17.46 -1.78
CA GLY A 66 8.11 -18.45 -1.42
C GLY A 66 7.67 -18.46 0.04
N ASP A 67 8.57 -18.13 0.95
CA ASP A 67 8.34 -18.00 2.39
C ASP A 67 7.98 -16.57 2.82
N ALA A 68 8.07 -15.61 1.90
CA ALA A 68 7.65 -14.24 2.10
C ALA A 68 6.15 -14.08 1.82
N TRP A 69 5.47 -13.32 2.67
CA TRP A 69 4.03 -13.13 2.59
C TRP A 69 3.61 -11.69 2.88
N ILE A 70 2.39 -11.36 2.47
CA ILE A 70 1.67 -10.14 2.86
C ILE A 70 0.25 -10.47 3.31
N TYR A 71 -0.31 -9.66 4.20
CA TYR A 71 -1.73 -9.74 4.54
C TYR A 71 -2.60 -9.18 3.42
N LEU A 72 -3.60 -9.97 3.01
CA LEU A 72 -4.63 -9.56 2.08
C LEU A 72 -6.02 -9.81 2.67
N PRO A 73 -7.07 -9.15 2.15
CA PRO A 73 -8.44 -9.53 2.46
C PRO A 73 -8.69 -11.00 2.13
N ARG A 74 -9.52 -11.68 2.92
CA ARG A 74 -9.82 -13.10 2.73
C ARG A 74 -10.31 -13.40 1.31
N GLY A 75 -9.85 -14.50 0.73
CA GLY A 75 -10.19 -14.94 -0.63
C GLY A 75 -9.53 -14.10 -1.73
N THR A 76 -8.57 -13.22 -1.40
CA THR A 76 -7.79 -12.48 -2.41
C THR A 76 -6.64 -13.33 -2.91
N CYS A 77 -5.99 -14.09 -2.03
CA CYS A 77 -4.82 -14.88 -2.37
C CYS A 77 -5.12 -15.91 -3.47
N GLU A 78 -6.28 -16.56 -3.41
CA GLU A 78 -6.72 -17.53 -4.43
C GLU A 78 -6.97 -16.91 -5.81
N LYS A 79 -7.17 -15.60 -5.88
CA LYS A 79 -7.36 -14.86 -7.14
C LYS A 79 -6.04 -14.48 -7.81
N LEU A 80 -4.92 -14.68 -7.14
CA LEU A 80 -3.60 -14.31 -7.63
C LEU A 80 -2.88 -15.55 -8.19
N VAL A 81 -2.44 -15.46 -9.45
CA VAL A 81 -1.69 -16.52 -10.11
C VAL A 81 -0.41 -16.82 -9.31
N GLY A 82 -0.21 -18.10 -9.00
CA GLY A 82 1.01 -18.52 -8.30
C GLY A 82 1.08 -18.05 -6.85
N ALA A 83 -0.02 -17.66 -6.22
CA ALA A 83 -0.08 -17.40 -4.79
C ALA A 83 -0.28 -18.68 -3.95
N SER A 84 -0.22 -18.57 -2.62
CA SER A 84 -0.53 -19.68 -1.70
C SER A 84 -0.86 -19.16 -0.30
N LEU A 85 -1.78 -19.84 0.39
CA LEU A 85 -2.08 -19.61 1.81
C LEU A 85 -1.05 -20.24 2.76
N LYS A 86 -0.10 -20.99 2.21
CA LYS A 86 1.01 -21.65 2.92
C LYS A 86 2.35 -21.22 2.32
N PRO A 87 3.44 -21.20 3.11
CA PRO A 87 4.78 -21.00 2.58
C PRO A 87 5.07 -21.97 1.44
N LYS A 88 5.70 -21.48 0.37
CA LYS A 88 6.22 -22.31 -0.72
C LYS A 88 7.68 -22.66 -0.44
N ALA A 89 8.06 -23.89 -0.77
CA ALA A 89 9.44 -24.34 -0.74
C ALA A 89 10.31 -23.55 -1.73
#